data_AF-A0A496BJ37-F1
#
_entry.id   AF-A0A496BJ37-F1
#
_cell.length_a   1.000
_cell.length_b   1.000
_cell.length_c   1.000
_cell.angle_alpha   90.00
_cell.angle_beta   90.00
_cell.angle_gamma   90.00
#
_symmetry.space_group_name_H-M   'P 1'
#
loop_
_entity.id
_entity.type
_entity.pdbx_description
1 polymer ?
#
loop_
_entity_poly.entity_id
_entity_poly.type
_entity_poly.pdbx_seq_one_letter_code
_entity_poly.pdbx_strand_id
1 'polypeptide(L)'
;MSGGVDSSVTAAMMVDAGHDVIGITMRLGAPDTIEVEPERPNCCSLEGIEDARRVATQLGIPFYGVNYEDIFREQIIDYFVEEYLAGRTPSPCMVCNRELKFGKLLALADTLECDFIATGHYARIERHPETGRALLRKALNPEKDQSYFLAALTQEQLRRAMMPLGEYTKAQVRDLARKYQLRTAEKDESQELCFVADTNYRRFLQDRVPERIAGGDIVDKDGNVLGKHQGVPFYTVGQRRGLGIAAGKPLYVTQLNVSENTVVVGDSEELLADTMHVERINLIAIDRLTAPIRATVKIRSRDEGGIATISPLNDTEAVVKFDEPRRAITPGQATVFYDGDYVIGGGWISS
;
A
#
# COMPACT_ATOMS: atom_id res chain seq x y z
N MET A 1 15.70 -6.68 -4.00
CA MET A 1 16.62 -5.62 -3.54
C MET A 1 16.23 -4.32 -4.22
N SER A 2 15.85 -3.29 -3.48
CA SER A 2 15.39 -2.00 -4.05
C SER A 2 16.51 -0.94 -4.11
N GLY A 3 17.73 -1.30 -3.68
CA GLY A 3 18.82 -0.34 -3.48
C GLY A 3 18.74 0.43 -2.15
N GLY A 4 17.70 0.19 -1.35
CA GLY A 4 17.55 0.76 -0.01
C GLY A 4 18.09 -0.13 1.09
N VAL A 5 18.40 0.48 2.24
CA VAL A 5 19.00 -0.16 3.43
C VAL A 5 18.26 -1.41 3.87
N ASP A 6 16.93 -1.38 3.89
CA ASP A 6 16.11 -2.48 4.39
C ASP A 6 16.34 -3.75 3.54
N SER A 7 16.26 -3.60 2.21
CA SER A 7 16.48 -4.73 1.31
C SER A 7 17.92 -5.25 1.31
N SER A 8 18.90 -4.37 1.57
CA SER A 8 20.32 -4.74 1.69
C SER A 8 20.57 -5.53 2.97
N VAL A 9 20.02 -5.09 4.09
CA VAL A 9 20.12 -5.80 5.38
C VAL A 9 19.39 -7.12 5.33
N THR A 10 18.20 -7.18 4.72
CA THR A 10 17.50 -8.44 4.47
C THR A 10 18.40 -9.44 3.75
N ALA A 11 19.03 -9.04 2.63
CA ALA A 11 19.92 -9.94 1.88
C ALA A 11 21.11 -10.41 2.74
N ALA A 12 21.76 -9.49 3.46
CA ALA A 12 22.88 -9.81 4.34
C ALA A 12 22.49 -10.79 5.46
N MET A 13 21.32 -10.60 6.08
CA MET A 13 20.80 -11.49 7.12
C MET A 13 20.50 -12.89 6.59
N MET A 14 20.00 -13.02 5.35
CA MET A 14 19.75 -14.35 4.76
C MET A 14 21.06 -15.08 4.46
N VAL A 15 22.09 -14.38 3.98
CA VAL A 15 23.43 -14.95 3.79
C VAL A 15 24.05 -15.36 5.13
N ASP A 16 23.98 -14.49 6.15
CA ASP A 16 24.50 -14.74 7.50
C ASP A 16 23.80 -15.93 8.18
N ALA A 17 22.51 -16.15 7.88
CA ALA A 17 21.75 -17.31 8.31
C ALA A 17 22.05 -18.61 7.53
N GLY A 18 22.95 -18.55 6.53
CA GLY A 18 23.40 -19.71 5.76
C GLY A 18 22.49 -20.13 4.61
N HIS A 19 21.59 -19.26 4.16
CA HIS A 19 20.79 -19.52 2.96
C HIS A 19 21.62 -19.37 1.68
N ASP A 20 21.24 -20.10 0.63
CA ASP A 20 21.66 -19.78 -0.73
C ASP A 20 20.77 -18.64 -1.25
N VAL A 21 21.37 -17.52 -1.63
CA VAL A 21 20.66 -16.26 -1.83
C VAL A 21 20.91 -15.74 -3.24
N ILE A 22 19.83 -15.38 -3.93
CA ILE A 22 19.87 -14.66 -5.20
C ILE A 22 19.28 -13.26 -5.00
N GLY A 23 20.04 -12.23 -5.37
CA GLY A 23 19.59 -10.85 -5.36
C GLY A 23 18.80 -10.50 -6.62
N ILE A 24 17.52 -10.12 -6.49
CA ILE A 24 16.70 -9.64 -7.61
C ILE A 24 16.36 -8.17 -7.45
N THR A 25 16.56 -7.37 -8.50
CA THR A 25 16.03 -6.00 -8.61
C THR A 25 14.98 -5.93 -9.70
N MET A 26 13.84 -5.32 -9.41
CA MET A 26 12.77 -5.10 -10.39
C MET A 26 12.86 -3.66 -10.92
N ARG A 27 13.02 -3.54 -12.24
CA ARG A 27 12.81 -2.27 -12.94
C ARG A 27 11.31 -2.13 -13.21
N LEU A 28 10.68 -1.16 -12.57
CA LEU A 28 9.22 -0.93 -12.65
C LEU A 28 8.86 0.25 -13.57
N GLY A 29 9.84 0.95 -14.12
CA GLY A 29 9.59 2.00 -15.10
C GLY A 29 10.84 2.64 -15.70
N ALA A 30 10.57 3.62 -16.54
CA ALA A 30 11.45 4.51 -17.26
C ALA A 30 10.93 5.95 -17.07
N PRO A 31 11.66 7.01 -17.50
CA PRO A 31 11.27 8.40 -17.26
C PRO A 31 9.88 8.81 -17.79
N ASP A 32 9.31 8.05 -18.72
CA ASP A 32 7.98 8.22 -19.34
C ASP A 32 6.85 7.44 -18.61
N THR A 33 7.20 6.47 -17.77
CA THR A 33 6.24 5.69 -16.96
C THR A 33 6.28 6.03 -15.48
N ILE A 34 7.43 6.50 -14.98
CA ILE A 34 7.63 6.97 -13.61
C ILE A 34 8.16 8.39 -13.67
N GLU A 35 7.58 9.30 -12.90
CA GLU A 35 8.20 10.62 -12.70
C GLU A 35 9.51 10.42 -11.91
N VAL A 36 10.65 10.63 -12.58
CA VAL A 36 11.99 10.52 -11.98
C VAL A 36 12.45 11.90 -11.57
N GLU A 37 12.52 12.15 -10.26
CA GLU A 37 13.23 13.31 -9.72
C GLU A 37 14.73 12.99 -9.58
N PRO A 38 15.64 13.86 -10.05
CA PRO A 38 17.08 13.67 -9.87
C PRO A 38 17.54 13.65 -8.41
N GLU A 39 16.79 14.31 -7.51
CA GLU A 39 17.17 14.53 -6.11
C GLU A 39 16.50 13.57 -5.12
N ARG A 40 15.55 12.72 -5.58
CA ARG A 40 14.88 11.73 -4.72
C ARG A 40 15.30 10.30 -5.06
N PRO A 41 15.73 9.51 -4.06
CA PRO A 41 16.06 8.10 -4.28
C PRO A 41 14.78 7.30 -4.57
N ASN A 42 14.51 7.04 -5.85
CA ASN A 42 13.49 6.09 -6.27
C ASN A 42 14.11 4.69 -6.43
N CYS A 43 13.32 3.65 -6.14
CA CYS A 43 13.77 2.25 -6.25
C CYS A 43 14.07 1.82 -7.69
N CYS A 44 13.68 2.65 -8.67
CA CYS A 44 13.87 2.43 -10.10
C CYS A 44 14.97 3.30 -10.71
N SER A 45 15.72 4.05 -9.90
CA SER A 45 16.86 4.83 -10.38
C SER A 45 17.99 3.90 -10.76
N LEU A 46 18.77 4.31 -11.76
CA LEU A 46 20.04 3.66 -12.08
C LEU A 46 20.95 3.55 -10.85
N GLU A 47 20.93 4.55 -9.96
CA GLU A 47 21.65 4.55 -8.70
C GLU A 47 21.15 3.45 -7.75
N GLY A 48 19.83 3.29 -7.58
CA GLY A 48 19.25 2.22 -6.76
C GLY A 48 19.61 0.81 -7.26
N ILE A 49 19.62 0.60 -8.58
CA ILE A 49 20.04 -0.67 -9.18
C ILE A 49 21.54 -0.93 -8.93
N GLU A 50 22.37 0.10 -9.12
CA GLU A 50 23.82 0.01 -8.92
C GLU A 50 24.18 -0.26 -7.44
N ASP A 51 23.48 0.39 -6.49
CA ASP A 51 23.64 0.11 -5.06
C ASP A 51 23.27 -1.33 -4.73
N ALA A 52 22.15 -1.84 -5.27
CA ALA A 52 21.75 -3.21 -5.07
C ALA A 52 22.79 -4.21 -5.62
N ARG A 53 23.33 -3.94 -6.81
CA ARG A 53 24.38 -4.75 -7.44
C ARG A 53 25.67 -4.76 -6.62
N ARG A 54 26.07 -3.61 -6.07
CA ARG A 54 27.25 -3.50 -5.19
C ARG A 54 27.09 -4.29 -3.91
N VAL A 55 25.93 -4.18 -3.25
CA VAL A 55 25.62 -4.97 -2.06
C VAL A 55 25.67 -6.46 -2.38
N ALA A 56 25.07 -6.89 -3.49
CA ALA A 56 25.12 -8.29 -3.90
C ALA A 56 26.55 -8.78 -4.15
N THR A 57 27.38 -7.95 -4.80
CA THR A 57 28.82 -8.24 -5.03
C THR A 57 29.58 -8.39 -3.71
N GLN A 58 29.35 -7.49 -2.75
CA GLN A 58 29.96 -7.53 -1.42
C GLN A 58 29.57 -8.79 -0.64
N LEU A 59 28.31 -9.22 -0.77
CA LEU A 59 27.80 -10.43 -0.13
C LEU A 59 28.19 -11.72 -0.87
N GLY A 60 28.80 -11.62 -2.06
CA GLY A 60 29.17 -12.77 -2.88
C GLY A 60 27.99 -13.53 -3.46
N ILE A 61 26.84 -12.87 -3.67
CA ILE A 61 25.60 -13.49 -4.16
C ILE A 61 25.35 -13.16 -5.65
N PRO A 62 24.73 -14.07 -6.43
CA PRO A 62 24.23 -13.76 -7.76
C PRO A 62 23.24 -12.60 -7.75
N PHE A 63 23.26 -11.78 -8.79
CA PHE A 63 22.39 -10.61 -8.90
C PHE A 63 21.79 -10.47 -10.30
N TYR A 64 20.47 -10.33 -10.37
CA TYR A 64 19.74 -10.15 -11.63
C TYR A 64 18.81 -8.93 -11.56
N GLY A 65 18.78 -8.19 -12.66
CA GLY A 65 17.76 -7.17 -12.93
C GLY A 65 16.67 -7.75 -13.81
N VAL A 66 15.41 -7.62 -13.41
CA VAL A 66 14.26 -8.02 -14.22
C VAL A 66 13.43 -6.80 -14.59
N ASN A 67 12.92 -6.79 -15.82
CA ASN A 67 12.06 -5.72 -16.30
C ASN A 67 10.59 -6.11 -16.13
N TYR A 68 9.86 -5.37 -15.30
CA TYR A 68 8.41 -5.51 -15.11
C TYR A 68 7.67 -4.19 -15.35
N GLU A 69 8.24 -3.30 -16.16
CA GLU A 69 7.66 -1.99 -16.50
C GLU A 69 6.25 -2.11 -17.08
N ASP A 70 6.04 -2.96 -18.10
CA ASP A 70 4.73 -3.12 -18.73
C ASP A 70 3.69 -3.62 -17.73
N ILE A 71 4.07 -4.60 -16.90
CA ILE A 71 3.19 -5.17 -15.88
C ILE A 71 2.87 -4.13 -14.80
N PHE A 72 3.86 -3.34 -14.40
CA PHE A 72 3.66 -2.27 -13.42
C PHE A 72 2.75 -1.17 -13.95
N ARG A 73 2.92 -0.78 -15.22
CA ARG A 73 2.02 0.15 -15.90
C ARG A 73 0.58 -0.38 -15.88
N GLU A 74 0.37 -1.57 -16.41
CA GLU A 74 -0.96 -2.14 -16.61
C GLU A 74 -1.68 -2.47 -15.29
N GLN A 75 -0.97 -3.02 -14.31
CA GLN A 75 -1.60 -3.52 -13.08
C GLN A 75 -1.62 -2.50 -11.94
N ILE A 76 -0.70 -1.53 -11.94
CA ILE A 76 -0.56 -0.58 -10.82
C ILE A 76 -0.92 0.83 -11.26
N ILE A 77 -0.33 1.33 -12.35
CA ILE A 77 -0.57 2.71 -12.80
C ILE A 77 -1.99 2.83 -13.37
N ASP A 78 -2.39 1.94 -14.28
CA ASP A 78 -3.71 2.04 -14.90
C ASP A 78 -4.81 1.80 -13.87
N TYR A 79 -4.63 0.84 -12.94
CA TYR A 79 -5.50 0.69 -11.77
C TYR A 79 -5.62 1.97 -10.94
N PHE A 80 -4.48 2.63 -10.67
CA PHE A 80 -4.45 3.87 -9.90
C PHE A 80 -5.22 4.99 -10.61
N VAL A 81 -5.01 5.16 -11.92
CA VAL A 81 -5.69 6.16 -12.75
C VAL A 81 -7.19 5.89 -12.78
N GLU A 82 -7.61 4.67 -13.10
CA GLU A 82 -9.03 4.33 -13.24
C GLU A 82 -9.81 4.48 -11.92
N GLU A 83 -9.22 4.14 -10.77
CA GLU A 83 -9.88 4.34 -9.48
C GLU A 83 -10.10 5.83 -9.18
N TYR A 84 -9.12 6.69 -9.46
CA TYR A 84 -9.29 8.14 -9.29
C TYR A 84 -10.31 8.73 -10.26
N LEU A 85 -10.34 8.26 -11.51
CA LEU A 85 -11.36 8.64 -12.49
C LEU A 85 -12.76 8.18 -12.07
N ALA A 86 -12.86 7.07 -11.34
CA ALA A 86 -14.09 6.59 -10.71
C ALA A 86 -14.42 7.31 -9.39
N GLY A 87 -13.69 8.36 -9.00
CA GLY A 87 -13.95 9.11 -7.77
C GLY A 87 -13.59 8.33 -6.50
N ARG A 88 -12.78 7.28 -6.62
CA ARG A 88 -12.28 6.46 -5.53
C ARG A 88 -10.83 6.82 -5.22
N THR A 89 -10.36 6.53 -4.01
CA THR A 89 -8.97 6.76 -3.62
C THR A 89 -8.23 5.42 -3.48
N PRO A 90 -7.42 4.99 -4.47
CA PRO A 90 -6.84 3.64 -4.52
C PRO A 90 -5.74 3.38 -3.48
N SER A 91 -5.45 2.09 -3.26
CA SER A 91 -4.28 1.61 -2.50
C SER A 91 -3.31 0.82 -3.40
N PRO A 92 -2.52 1.49 -4.26
CA PRO A 92 -1.67 0.82 -5.26
C PRO A 92 -0.57 -0.06 -4.63
N CYS A 93 -0.09 0.27 -3.43
CA CYS A 93 0.94 -0.52 -2.75
C CYS A 93 0.44 -1.93 -2.37
N MET A 94 -0.84 -2.08 -2.00
CA MET A 94 -1.42 -3.39 -1.72
C MET A 94 -1.51 -4.25 -2.97
N VAL A 95 -1.93 -3.66 -4.08
CA VAL A 95 -1.97 -4.34 -5.39
C VAL A 95 -0.55 -4.72 -5.82
N CYS A 96 0.42 -3.82 -5.70
CA CYS A 96 1.82 -4.08 -6.06
C CYS A 96 2.44 -5.22 -5.23
N ASN A 97 2.17 -5.28 -3.93
CA ASN A 97 2.64 -6.40 -3.11
C ASN A 97 2.04 -7.73 -3.59
N ARG A 98 0.74 -7.78 -3.82
CA ARG A 98 0.03 -9.00 -4.24
C ARG A 98 0.43 -9.45 -5.65
N GLU A 99 0.40 -8.56 -6.64
CA GLU A 99 0.51 -8.94 -8.05
C GLU A 99 1.96 -8.98 -8.54
N LEU A 100 2.82 -8.07 -8.06
CA LEU A 100 4.22 -7.98 -8.50
C LEU A 100 5.18 -8.64 -7.52
N LYS A 101 5.29 -8.11 -6.29
CA LYS A 101 6.35 -8.52 -5.36
C LYS A 101 6.19 -9.95 -4.85
N PHE A 102 4.96 -10.42 -4.69
CA PHE A 102 4.66 -11.79 -4.30
C PHE A 102 3.86 -12.56 -5.36
N GLY A 103 3.57 -11.95 -6.51
CA GLY A 103 3.01 -12.62 -7.69
C GLY A 103 4.10 -12.94 -8.69
N LYS A 104 4.48 -11.96 -9.52
CA LYS A 104 5.50 -12.15 -10.58
C LYS A 104 6.87 -12.58 -10.05
N LEU A 105 7.31 -12.01 -8.93
CA LEU A 105 8.59 -12.40 -8.34
C LEU A 105 8.55 -13.86 -7.82
N LEU A 106 7.39 -14.34 -7.36
CA LEU A 106 7.22 -15.74 -6.93
C LEU A 106 7.27 -16.70 -8.10
N ALA A 107 6.65 -16.34 -9.23
CA ALA A 107 6.80 -17.11 -10.47
C ALA A 107 8.25 -17.13 -10.99
N LEU A 108 9.00 -16.03 -10.82
CA LEU A 108 10.43 -16.01 -11.11
C LEU A 108 11.21 -16.89 -10.14
N ALA A 109 10.86 -16.87 -8.85
CA ALA A 109 11.47 -17.74 -7.84
C ALA A 109 11.31 -19.22 -8.21
N ASP A 110 10.16 -19.64 -8.74
CA ASP A 110 9.95 -21.00 -9.25
C ASP A 110 10.89 -21.35 -10.40
N THR A 111 11.11 -20.41 -11.32
CA THR A 111 12.01 -20.60 -12.47
C THR A 111 13.48 -20.69 -12.04
N LEU A 112 13.83 -20.03 -10.94
CA LEU A 112 15.16 -20.05 -10.34
C LEU A 112 15.32 -21.13 -9.27
N GLU A 113 14.31 -22.00 -9.09
CA GLU A 113 14.29 -23.08 -8.09
C GLU A 113 14.47 -22.57 -6.64
N CYS A 114 13.98 -21.36 -6.35
CA CYS A 114 14.02 -20.77 -5.02
C CYS A 114 12.81 -21.18 -4.18
N ASP A 115 13.06 -21.65 -2.94
CA ASP A 115 11.99 -22.02 -2.01
C ASP A 115 11.18 -20.81 -1.48
N PHE A 116 11.88 -19.69 -1.22
CA PHE A 116 11.32 -18.52 -0.52
C PHE A 116 11.67 -17.19 -1.21
N ILE A 117 10.88 -16.16 -0.89
CA ILE A 117 11.18 -14.76 -1.21
C ILE A 117 11.37 -13.97 0.08
N ALA A 118 12.56 -13.42 0.26
CA ALA A 118 12.85 -12.48 1.33
C ALA A 118 12.69 -11.03 0.87
N THR A 119 11.99 -10.22 1.67
CA THR A 119 11.81 -8.78 1.39
C THR A 119 12.20 -7.92 2.58
N GLY A 120 12.45 -6.63 2.33
CA GLY A 120 12.69 -5.63 3.37
C GLY A 120 11.42 -5.12 4.04
N HIS A 121 10.32 -5.87 4.00
CA HIS A 121 9.10 -5.45 4.67
C HIS A 121 9.20 -5.66 6.18
N TYR A 122 8.61 -4.74 6.93
CA TYR A 122 8.45 -4.83 8.37
C TYR A 122 7.07 -5.43 8.65
N ALA A 123 7.03 -6.75 8.75
CA ALA A 123 5.92 -7.52 9.27
C ALA A 123 6.45 -8.89 9.70
N ARG A 124 5.66 -9.65 10.45
CA ARG A 124 6.06 -10.98 10.93
C ARG A 124 5.13 -12.02 10.32
N ILE A 125 5.69 -13.16 9.95
CA ILE A 125 4.93 -14.29 9.42
C ILE A 125 5.24 -15.50 10.29
N GLU A 126 4.19 -16.17 10.76
CA GLU A 126 4.30 -17.42 11.50
C GLU A 126 3.33 -18.46 10.96
N ARG A 127 3.48 -19.70 11.40
CA ARG A 127 2.55 -20.78 11.05
C ARG A 127 1.66 -21.06 12.24
N HIS A 128 0.36 -21.10 12.01
CA HIS A 128 -0.58 -21.54 13.03
C HIS A 128 -0.26 -23.00 13.40
N PRO A 129 -0.08 -23.33 14.70
CA PRO A 129 0.39 -24.64 15.12
C PRO A 129 -0.58 -25.77 14.74
N GLU A 130 -1.89 -25.53 14.82
CA GLU A 130 -2.91 -26.54 14.53
C GLU A 130 -3.30 -26.60 13.04
N THR A 131 -3.65 -25.45 12.43
CA THR A 131 -4.17 -25.41 11.06
C THR A 131 -3.08 -25.36 9.98
N GLY A 132 -1.84 -25.01 10.34
CA GLY A 132 -0.74 -24.82 9.40
C GLY A 132 -0.89 -23.61 8.46
N ARG A 133 -1.93 -22.76 8.63
CA ARG A 133 -2.09 -21.50 7.89
C ARG A 133 -0.94 -20.55 8.21
N ALA A 134 -0.54 -19.77 7.21
CA ALA A 134 0.35 -18.64 7.44
C ALA A 134 -0.44 -17.51 8.10
N LEU A 135 0.08 -17.03 9.22
CA LEU A 135 -0.44 -15.90 9.98
C LEU A 135 0.44 -14.69 9.72
N LEU A 136 -0.17 -13.57 9.34
CA LEU A 136 0.50 -12.29 9.20
C LEU A 136 0.31 -11.49 10.47
N ARG A 137 1.40 -10.94 11.01
CA ARG A 137 1.41 -10.15 12.24
C ARG A 137 2.06 -8.79 12.00
N LYS A 138 1.64 -7.83 12.81
CA LYS A 138 2.30 -6.52 12.90
C LYS A 138 3.80 -6.68 13.21
N ALA A 139 4.62 -5.82 12.64
CA ALA A 139 6.02 -5.69 13.04
C ALA A 139 6.17 -5.32 14.52
N LEU A 140 7.33 -5.65 15.09
CA LEU A 140 7.68 -5.22 16.46
C LEU A 140 7.76 -3.70 16.57
N ASN A 141 8.17 -3.01 15.51
CA ASN A 141 8.20 -1.55 15.44
C ASN A 141 6.89 -1.00 14.83
N PRO A 142 5.98 -0.39 15.63
CA PRO A 142 4.69 0.07 15.13
C PRO A 142 4.79 1.17 14.06
N GLU A 143 5.80 2.05 14.16
CA GLU A 143 5.98 3.15 13.21
C GLU A 143 6.39 2.70 11.81
N LYS A 144 6.94 1.48 11.72
CA LYS A 144 7.37 0.87 10.47
C LYS A 144 6.48 -0.29 10.05
N ASP A 145 5.43 -0.63 10.81
CA ASP A 145 4.57 -1.75 10.48
C ASP A 145 3.98 -1.63 9.08
N GLN A 146 4.17 -2.69 8.29
CA GLN A 146 3.70 -2.80 6.92
C GLN A 146 2.69 -3.94 6.76
N SER A 147 2.23 -4.55 7.85
CA SER A 147 1.20 -5.60 7.82
C SER A 147 -0.05 -5.19 7.05
N TYR A 148 -0.43 -3.91 7.14
CA TYR A 148 -1.55 -3.33 6.40
C TYR A 148 -1.42 -3.53 4.90
N PHE A 149 -0.24 -3.24 4.32
CA PHE A 149 -0.01 -3.34 2.88
C PHE A 149 0.16 -4.77 2.38
N LEU A 150 0.24 -5.74 3.29
CA LEU A 150 0.44 -7.16 3.03
C LEU A 150 -0.84 -7.97 3.27
N ALA A 151 -1.92 -7.34 3.74
CA ALA A 151 -3.20 -7.99 4.03
C ALA A 151 -3.89 -8.57 2.77
N ALA A 152 -3.45 -8.19 1.57
CA ALA A 152 -3.94 -8.71 0.30
C ALA A 152 -3.22 -9.99 -0.18
N LEU A 153 -2.16 -10.42 0.51
CA LEU A 153 -1.40 -11.61 0.12
C LEU A 153 -2.20 -12.89 0.37
N THR A 154 -2.08 -13.83 -0.57
CA THR A 154 -2.72 -15.15 -0.45
C THR A 154 -1.94 -16.05 0.52
N GLN A 155 -2.56 -17.15 0.95
CA GLN A 155 -1.88 -18.14 1.79
C GLN A 155 -0.63 -18.72 1.13
N GLU A 156 -0.66 -18.97 -0.18
CA GLU A 156 0.50 -19.49 -0.91
C GLU A 156 1.65 -18.48 -0.90
N GLN A 157 1.34 -17.21 -1.15
CA GLN A 157 2.33 -16.12 -1.12
C GLN A 157 2.95 -15.95 0.28
N LEU A 158 2.12 -15.97 1.33
CA LEU A 158 2.59 -15.84 2.70
C LEU A 158 3.45 -17.03 3.15
N ARG A 159 3.11 -18.27 2.73
CA ARG A 159 3.88 -19.47 3.09
C ARG A 159 5.30 -19.47 2.55
N ARG A 160 5.56 -18.73 1.49
CA ARG A 160 6.88 -18.58 0.85
C ARG A 160 7.55 -17.23 1.11
N ALA A 161 6.91 -16.36 1.89
CA ALA A 161 7.45 -15.04 2.20
C ALA A 161 8.33 -15.07 3.46
N MET A 162 9.47 -14.37 3.41
CA MET A 162 10.34 -14.09 4.55
C MET A 162 10.47 -12.57 4.75
N MET A 163 10.31 -12.14 6.01
CA MET A 163 10.33 -10.72 6.40
C MET A 163 11.22 -10.53 7.63
N PRO A 164 12.55 -10.70 7.48
CA PRO A 164 13.46 -10.76 8.63
C PRO A 164 13.50 -9.47 9.44
N LEU A 165 13.12 -8.33 8.84
CA LEU A 165 13.12 -7.04 9.52
C LEU A 165 11.91 -6.85 10.47
N GLY A 166 10.92 -7.75 10.43
CA GLY A 166 9.74 -7.68 11.29
C GLY A 166 10.03 -7.69 12.79
N GLU A 167 11.18 -8.20 13.21
CA GLU A 167 11.62 -8.27 14.61
C GLU A 167 12.50 -7.07 15.04
N TYR A 168 12.74 -6.12 14.15
CA TYR A 168 13.73 -5.07 14.36
C TYR A 168 13.12 -3.68 14.30
N THR A 169 13.62 -2.80 15.16
CA THR A 169 13.44 -1.36 15.03
C THR A 169 14.29 -0.81 13.89
N LYS A 170 13.94 0.36 13.38
CA LYS A 170 14.70 0.97 12.28
C LYS A 170 16.14 1.30 12.68
N ALA A 171 16.36 1.72 13.92
CA ALA A 171 17.68 1.97 14.46
C ALA A 171 18.54 0.69 14.43
N GLN A 172 17.99 -0.43 14.89
CA GLN A 172 18.68 -1.73 14.85
C GLN A 172 18.99 -2.18 13.42
N VAL A 173 18.09 -1.94 12.45
CA VAL A 173 18.36 -2.24 11.03
C VAL A 173 19.53 -1.41 10.49
N ARG A 174 19.64 -0.13 10.88
CA ARG A 174 20.82 0.69 10.53
C ARG A 174 22.09 0.20 11.20
N ASP A 175 22.03 -0.23 12.45
CA ASP A 175 23.18 -0.81 13.14
C ASP A 175 23.64 -2.12 12.50
N LEU A 176 22.71 -2.96 12.07
CA LEU A 176 23.00 -4.15 11.25
C LEU A 176 23.64 -3.74 9.92
N ALA A 177 23.14 -2.71 9.24
CA ALA A 177 23.75 -2.22 8.01
C ALA A 177 25.21 -1.79 8.23
N ARG A 178 25.52 -1.10 9.34
CA ARG A 178 26.90 -0.74 9.71
C ARG A 178 27.74 -1.97 10.06
N LYS A 179 27.19 -2.93 10.80
CA LYS A 179 27.84 -4.21 11.14
C LYS A 179 28.25 -4.97 9.87
N TYR A 180 27.35 -5.05 8.89
CA TYR A 180 27.60 -5.67 7.59
C TYR A 180 28.40 -4.78 6.65
N GLN A 181 28.80 -3.57 7.07
CA GLN A 181 29.55 -2.58 6.29
C GLN A 181 28.86 -2.23 4.96
N LEU A 182 27.53 -2.12 4.99
CA LEU A 182 26.73 -1.79 3.82
C LEU A 182 26.73 -0.26 3.62
N ARG A 183 27.10 0.18 2.42
CA ARG A 183 27.08 1.60 2.04
C ARG A 183 25.70 2.25 2.20
N THR A 184 24.63 1.46 2.07
CA THR A 184 23.25 1.92 2.18
C THR A 184 22.83 2.28 3.61
N ALA A 185 23.67 2.06 4.63
CA ALA A 185 23.34 2.29 6.04
C ALA A 185 22.80 3.70 6.34
N GLU A 186 23.36 4.72 5.69
CA GLU A 186 23.00 6.13 5.89
C GLU A 186 22.09 6.67 4.79
N LYS A 187 21.59 5.82 3.88
CA LYS A 187 20.71 6.26 2.80
C LYS A 187 19.33 6.60 3.36
N ASP A 188 18.78 7.70 2.87
CA ASP A 188 17.42 8.12 3.19
C ASP A 188 16.40 7.09 2.70
N GLU A 189 15.26 7.03 3.40
CA GLU A 189 14.18 6.13 3.05
C GLU A 189 13.37 6.67 1.88
N SER A 190 13.00 5.77 0.96
CA SER A 190 11.93 6.07 0.01
C SER A 190 10.61 6.10 0.77
N GLN A 191 10.07 7.30 0.95
CA GLN A 191 8.70 7.54 1.42
C GLN A 191 7.83 7.80 0.19
N GLU A 192 6.55 7.43 0.25
CA GLU A 192 5.50 7.74 -0.76
C GLU A 192 5.35 6.75 -1.94
N LEU A 193 4.48 7.09 -2.89
CA LEU A 193 4.22 6.29 -4.09
C LEU A 193 5.48 6.25 -4.95
N CYS A 194 5.96 5.05 -5.26
CA CYS A 194 7.23 4.87 -5.97
C CYS A 194 7.26 5.39 -7.41
N PHE A 195 6.11 5.83 -7.95
CA PHE A 195 5.94 6.26 -9.34
C PHE A 195 5.42 7.70 -9.50
N VAL A 196 5.12 8.39 -8.39
CA VAL A 196 4.65 9.78 -8.39
C VAL A 196 5.74 10.65 -7.75
N ALA A 197 6.22 11.66 -8.47
CA ALA A 197 7.19 12.60 -7.95
C ALA A 197 6.49 13.71 -7.14
N ASP A 198 7.24 14.37 -6.26
CA ASP A 198 6.85 15.56 -5.50
C ASP A 198 5.55 15.43 -4.70
N THR A 199 5.11 14.22 -4.33
CA THR A 199 3.76 13.92 -3.79
C THR A 199 2.58 14.33 -4.67
N ASN A 200 2.82 14.80 -5.89
CA ASN A 200 1.81 15.50 -6.66
C ASN A 200 1.10 14.56 -7.64
N TYR A 201 0.30 13.64 -7.09
CA TYR A 201 -0.48 12.71 -7.89
C TYR A 201 -1.46 13.43 -8.85
N ARG A 202 -1.86 14.67 -8.54
CA ARG A 202 -2.73 15.46 -9.42
C ARG A 202 -2.03 15.81 -10.72
N ARG A 203 -0.76 16.23 -10.66
CA ARG A 203 0.08 16.44 -11.85
C ARG A 203 0.20 15.15 -12.64
N PHE A 204 0.54 14.05 -11.95
CA PHE A 204 0.65 12.74 -12.58
C PHE A 204 -0.62 12.32 -13.35
N LEU A 205 -1.80 12.51 -12.76
CA LEU A 205 -3.08 12.25 -13.43
C LEU A 205 -3.33 13.21 -14.61
N GLN A 206 -3.06 14.50 -14.41
CA GLN A 206 -3.27 15.54 -15.43
C GLN A 206 -2.40 15.33 -16.67
N ASP A 207 -1.16 14.89 -16.50
CA ASP A 207 -0.23 14.67 -17.60
C ASP A 207 -0.57 13.39 -18.38
N ARG A 208 -1.17 12.40 -17.70
CA ARG A 208 -1.42 11.07 -18.26
C ARG A 208 -2.78 10.94 -18.96
N VAL A 209 -3.81 11.58 -18.44
CA VAL A 209 -5.19 11.52 -18.97
C VAL A 209 -5.85 12.90 -19.00
N PRO A 210 -5.22 13.95 -19.57
CA PRO A 210 -5.72 15.31 -19.54
C PRO A 210 -7.13 15.44 -20.12
N GLU A 211 -7.44 14.69 -21.17
CA GLU A 211 -8.72 14.70 -21.87
C GLU A 211 -9.88 14.06 -21.09
N ARG A 212 -9.57 13.27 -20.04
CA ARG A 212 -10.56 12.60 -19.19
C ARG A 212 -10.84 13.37 -17.89
N ILE A 213 -10.16 14.49 -17.67
CA ILE A 213 -10.30 15.32 -16.48
C ILE A 213 -10.93 16.65 -16.87
N ALA A 214 -12.14 16.89 -16.37
CA ALA A 214 -12.89 18.10 -16.61
C ALA A 214 -13.20 18.83 -15.30
N GLY A 215 -13.13 20.16 -15.33
CA GLY A 215 -13.59 21.00 -14.23
C GLY A 215 -15.10 20.91 -14.03
N GLY A 216 -15.55 21.17 -12.81
CA GLY A 216 -16.94 21.01 -12.40
C GLY A 216 -17.28 21.88 -11.18
N ASP A 217 -18.44 21.62 -10.58
CA ASP A 217 -18.96 22.41 -9.46
C ASP A 217 -18.57 21.80 -8.10
N ILE A 218 -18.19 22.68 -7.17
CA ILE A 218 -18.12 22.32 -5.75
C ILE A 218 -19.43 22.77 -5.11
N VAL A 219 -20.17 21.83 -4.54
CA VAL A 219 -21.53 22.04 -4.02
C VAL A 219 -21.62 21.69 -2.54
N ASP A 220 -22.60 22.26 -1.84
CA ASP A 220 -23.02 21.73 -0.52
C ASP A 220 -24.02 20.58 -0.67
N LYS A 221 -24.45 20.00 0.46
CA LYS A 221 -25.43 18.91 0.51
C LYS A 221 -26.81 19.27 -0.06
N ASP A 222 -27.13 20.56 -0.12
CA ASP A 222 -28.41 21.08 -0.63
C ASP A 222 -28.30 21.39 -2.15
N GLY A 223 -27.12 21.20 -2.73
CA GLY A 223 -26.83 21.44 -4.15
C GLY A 223 -26.45 22.88 -4.48
N ASN A 224 -26.24 23.74 -3.48
CA ASN A 224 -25.82 25.12 -3.73
C ASN A 224 -24.35 25.14 -4.19
N VAL A 225 -24.09 25.84 -5.30
CA VAL A 225 -22.73 25.99 -5.83
C VAL A 225 -21.94 26.95 -4.95
N LEU A 226 -20.83 26.45 -4.40
CA LEU A 226 -19.90 27.20 -3.54
C LEU A 226 -18.61 27.58 -4.26
N GLY A 227 -18.30 26.93 -5.38
CA GLY A 227 -17.08 27.17 -6.15
C GLY A 227 -16.94 26.22 -7.35
N LYS A 228 -15.77 26.24 -7.97
CA LYS A 228 -15.42 25.37 -9.10
C LYS A 228 -14.18 24.54 -8.76
N HIS A 229 -14.13 23.31 -9.26
CA HIS A 229 -12.94 22.46 -9.17
C HIS A 229 -12.32 22.21 -10.55
N GLN A 230 -11.06 21.76 -10.55
CA GLN A 230 -10.32 21.40 -11.78
C GLN A 230 -10.51 19.94 -12.21
N GLY A 231 -11.10 19.11 -11.37
CA GLY A 231 -11.47 17.73 -11.70
C GLY A 231 -11.74 16.91 -10.45
N VAL A 232 -12.80 16.10 -10.46
CA VAL A 232 -13.14 15.18 -9.35
C VAL A 232 -11.95 14.30 -8.91
N PRO A 233 -11.12 13.74 -9.82
CA PRO A 233 -9.96 12.91 -9.46
C PRO A 233 -8.93 13.58 -8.54
N PHE A 234 -8.94 14.92 -8.45
CA PHE A 234 -7.99 15.68 -7.63
C PHE A 234 -8.40 15.82 -6.16
N TYR A 235 -9.50 15.18 -5.76
CA TYR A 235 -10.07 15.28 -4.43
C TYR A 235 -10.20 13.89 -3.80
N THR A 236 -10.19 13.87 -2.47
CA THR A 236 -10.38 12.67 -1.65
C THR A 236 -11.36 13.00 -0.53
N VAL A 237 -12.24 12.06 -0.17
CA VAL A 237 -13.15 12.23 0.96
C VAL A 237 -12.36 12.54 2.24
N GLY A 238 -12.82 13.54 2.99
CA GLY A 238 -12.14 14.10 4.16
C GLY A 238 -11.09 15.17 3.87
N GLN A 239 -10.78 15.45 2.59
CA GLN A 239 -9.86 16.52 2.22
C GLN A 239 -10.41 17.89 2.63
N ARG A 240 -9.57 18.69 3.28
CA ARG A 240 -9.87 20.08 3.67
C ARG A 240 -9.16 21.12 2.79
N ARG A 241 -7.88 20.88 2.49
CA ARG A 241 -7.02 21.85 1.81
C ARG A 241 -7.24 21.80 0.30
N GLY A 242 -6.99 22.92 -0.39
CA GLY A 242 -7.07 22.98 -1.85
C GLY A 242 -8.48 23.03 -2.44
N LEU A 243 -9.50 23.35 -1.63
CA LEU A 243 -10.88 23.53 -2.11
C LEU A 243 -11.09 24.87 -2.82
N GLY A 244 -10.28 25.90 -2.50
CA GLY A 244 -10.40 27.22 -3.15
C GLY A 244 -11.69 28.00 -2.81
N ILE A 245 -12.41 27.60 -1.75
CA ILE A 245 -13.67 28.24 -1.33
C ILE A 245 -13.44 29.11 -0.08
N ALA A 246 -13.97 30.33 -0.12
CA ALA A 246 -14.07 31.18 1.06
C ALA A 246 -15.38 30.88 1.80
N ALA A 247 -15.30 30.16 2.92
CA ALA A 247 -16.44 29.85 3.77
C ALA A 247 -16.19 30.33 5.21
N GLY A 248 -17.27 30.71 5.92
CA GLY A 248 -17.20 31.14 7.33
C GLY A 248 -16.84 30.03 8.32
N LYS A 249 -16.82 28.77 7.87
CA LYS A 249 -16.40 27.58 8.63
C LYS A 249 -15.52 26.65 7.78
N PRO A 250 -14.68 25.80 8.38
CA PRO A 250 -13.93 24.79 7.64
C PRO A 250 -14.88 23.82 6.91
N LEU A 251 -14.62 23.59 5.63
CA LEU A 251 -15.33 22.62 4.81
C LEU A 251 -14.41 21.45 4.44
N TYR A 252 -15.03 20.29 4.25
CA TYR A 252 -14.36 19.05 3.89
C TYR A 252 -15.10 18.38 2.75
N VAL A 253 -14.39 17.71 1.85
CA VAL A 253 -15.00 16.84 0.83
C VAL A 253 -15.74 15.71 1.52
N THR A 254 -17.06 15.67 1.41
CA THR A 254 -17.91 14.62 1.99
C THR A 254 -18.22 13.53 0.97
N GLN A 255 -18.34 13.88 -0.31
CA GLN A 255 -18.64 12.95 -1.38
C GLN A 255 -18.03 13.42 -2.72
N LEU A 256 -17.68 12.46 -3.56
CA LEU A 256 -17.25 12.68 -4.94
C LEU A 256 -18.29 12.07 -5.87
N ASN A 257 -18.89 12.88 -6.74
CA ASN A 257 -19.89 12.42 -7.70
C ASN A 257 -19.35 12.56 -9.13
N VAL A 258 -18.91 11.45 -9.69
CA VAL A 258 -18.34 11.41 -11.04
C VAL A 258 -19.42 11.64 -12.10
N SER A 259 -20.63 11.08 -11.94
CA SER A 259 -21.70 11.20 -12.92
C SER A 259 -22.21 12.62 -13.10
N GLU A 260 -22.23 13.41 -12.02
CA GLU A 260 -22.63 14.82 -12.06
C GLU A 260 -21.42 15.76 -12.22
N ASN A 261 -20.20 15.21 -12.17
CA ASN A 261 -18.95 15.98 -12.14
C ASN A 261 -18.96 17.05 -11.03
N THR A 262 -19.31 16.63 -9.81
CA THR A 262 -19.38 17.51 -8.64
C THR A 262 -18.54 16.98 -7.48
N VAL A 263 -18.03 17.92 -6.69
CA VAL A 263 -17.39 17.67 -5.39
C VAL A 263 -18.31 18.21 -4.31
N VAL A 264 -18.84 17.33 -3.48
CA VAL A 264 -19.72 17.73 -2.38
C VAL A 264 -18.88 18.04 -1.16
N VAL A 265 -19.13 19.19 -0.54
CA VAL A 265 -18.45 19.62 0.68
C VAL A 265 -19.43 19.88 1.81
N GLY A 266 -19.04 19.54 3.02
CA GLY A 266 -19.82 19.72 4.23
C GLY A 266 -18.92 20.02 5.42
N ASP A 267 -19.50 20.07 6.61
CA ASP A 267 -18.70 20.18 7.83
C ASP A 267 -18.11 18.83 8.28
N SER A 268 -17.38 18.85 9.40
CA SER A 268 -16.68 17.67 9.88
C SER A 268 -17.60 16.57 10.40
N GLU A 269 -18.82 16.90 10.83
CA GLU A 269 -19.77 15.93 11.40
C GLU A 269 -20.39 15.08 10.28
N GLU A 270 -20.58 15.66 9.10
CA GLU A 270 -21.05 14.97 7.89
C GLU A 270 -20.08 13.91 7.35
N LEU A 271 -18.83 13.88 7.84
CA LEU A 271 -17.85 12.85 7.50
C LEU A 271 -17.93 11.60 8.38
N LEU A 272 -18.74 11.63 9.43
CA LEU A 272 -18.85 10.52 10.37
C LEU A 272 -19.78 9.44 9.80
N ALA A 273 -19.25 8.23 9.67
CA ALA A 273 -20.01 7.05 9.30
C ALA A 273 -19.69 5.91 10.27
N ASP A 274 -20.72 5.20 10.73
CA ASP A 274 -20.56 4.02 11.59
C ASP A 274 -20.50 2.71 10.81
N THR A 275 -20.79 2.75 9.50
CA THR A 275 -20.94 1.56 8.66
C THR A 275 -20.19 1.75 7.35
N MET A 276 -19.57 0.67 6.86
CA MET A 276 -19.00 0.61 5.52
C MET A 276 -19.23 -0.76 4.87
N HIS A 277 -19.28 -0.79 3.55
CA HIS A 277 -19.27 -2.00 2.75
C HIS A 277 -17.86 -2.29 2.27
N VAL A 278 -17.47 -3.57 2.35
CA VAL A 278 -16.15 -4.05 1.96
C VAL A 278 -16.31 -5.14 0.91
N GLU A 279 -15.59 -4.99 -0.19
CA GLU A 279 -15.51 -5.94 -1.30
C GLU A 279 -14.12 -6.56 -1.39
N ARG A 280 -13.99 -7.62 -2.20
CA ARG A 280 -12.72 -8.30 -2.51
C ARG A 280 -11.97 -8.73 -1.24
N ILE A 281 -12.70 -9.26 -0.26
CA ILE A 281 -12.15 -9.70 1.01
C ILE A 281 -11.16 -10.85 0.79
N ASN A 282 -9.98 -10.71 1.40
CA ASN A 282 -8.96 -11.74 1.52
C ASN A 282 -8.74 -12.06 3.00
N LEU A 283 -8.92 -13.33 3.38
CA LEU A 283 -8.76 -13.80 4.76
C LEU A 283 -7.42 -14.52 4.95
N ILE A 284 -6.68 -14.13 5.98
CA ILE A 284 -5.37 -14.66 6.32
C ILE A 284 -5.49 -15.64 7.49
N ALA A 285 -5.84 -15.15 8.68
CA ALA A 285 -5.83 -15.97 9.90
C ALA A 285 -6.92 -17.05 9.91
N ILE A 286 -8.04 -16.80 9.22
CA ILE A 286 -9.17 -17.72 9.11
C ILE A 286 -9.40 -18.11 7.65
N ASP A 287 -10.04 -19.26 7.42
CA ASP A 287 -10.34 -19.75 6.07
C ASP A 287 -11.56 -19.07 5.46
N ARG A 288 -12.64 -18.95 6.25
CA ARG A 288 -13.91 -18.36 5.82
C ARG A 288 -14.50 -17.53 6.94
N LEU A 289 -15.18 -16.46 6.56
CA LEU A 289 -15.97 -15.64 7.47
C LEU A 289 -17.43 -16.14 7.42
N THR A 290 -17.80 -17.06 8.31
CA THR A 290 -19.13 -17.70 8.31
C THR A 290 -20.12 -17.06 9.27
N ALA A 291 -19.64 -16.24 10.20
CA ALA A 291 -20.43 -15.53 11.19
C ALA A 291 -19.80 -14.16 11.47
N PRO A 292 -20.55 -13.21 12.05
CA PRO A 292 -19.99 -11.94 12.46
C PRO A 292 -18.83 -12.09 13.45
N ILE A 293 -17.76 -11.34 13.25
CA ILE A 293 -16.60 -11.28 14.15
C ILE A 293 -16.37 -9.87 14.66
N ARG A 294 -15.83 -9.73 15.87
CA ARG A 294 -15.36 -8.45 16.39
C ARG A 294 -13.86 -8.32 16.20
N ALA A 295 -13.42 -7.17 15.70
CA ALA A 295 -12.03 -6.91 15.41
C ALA A 295 -11.70 -5.41 15.50
N THR A 296 -10.41 -5.08 15.54
CA THR A 296 -9.94 -3.72 15.27
C THR A 296 -9.84 -3.54 13.77
N VAL A 297 -10.52 -2.54 13.21
CA VAL A 297 -10.57 -2.31 11.76
C VAL A 297 -9.92 -0.97 11.42
N LYS A 298 -8.93 -1.00 10.53
CA LYS A 298 -8.26 0.19 9.99
C LYS A 298 -8.84 0.54 8.62
N ILE A 299 -9.33 1.77 8.44
CA ILE A 299 -9.89 2.24 7.15
C ILE A 299 -8.86 2.89 6.21
N ARG A 300 -7.61 3.03 6.69
CA ARG A 300 -6.43 3.49 5.95
C ARG A 300 -5.15 3.13 6.70
N SER A 301 -4.00 3.20 6.04
CA SER A 301 -2.71 2.74 6.61
C SER A 301 -2.31 3.46 7.89
N ARG A 302 -2.50 4.78 7.96
CA ARG A 302 -2.19 5.62 9.14
C ARG A 302 -3.33 5.68 10.16
N ASP A 303 -4.39 4.91 9.96
CA ASP A 303 -5.47 4.82 10.93
C ASP A 303 -5.01 4.05 12.18
N GLU A 304 -5.37 4.48 13.37
CA GLU A 304 -5.17 3.69 14.60
C GLU A 304 -6.12 2.49 14.65
N GLY A 305 -7.23 2.58 13.91
CA GLY A 305 -8.29 1.58 13.86
C GLY A 305 -9.42 1.89 14.83
N GLY A 306 -10.56 1.24 14.61
CA GLY A 306 -11.72 1.30 15.49
C GLY A 306 -12.28 -0.10 15.72
N ILE A 307 -12.86 -0.34 16.90
CA ILE A 307 -13.53 -1.61 17.17
C ILE A 307 -14.81 -1.68 16.32
N ALA A 308 -14.97 -2.80 15.62
CA ALA A 308 -16.10 -3.01 14.73
C ALA A 308 -16.54 -4.47 14.71
N THR A 309 -17.79 -4.67 14.29
CA THR A 309 -18.35 -5.98 13.95
C THR A 309 -18.36 -6.13 12.43
N ILE A 310 -17.66 -7.15 11.93
CA ILE A 310 -17.57 -7.49 10.50
C ILE A 310 -18.55 -8.63 10.25
N SER A 311 -19.59 -8.38 9.46
CA SER A 311 -20.64 -9.34 9.14
C SER A 311 -20.56 -9.76 7.67
N PRO A 312 -20.37 -11.06 7.35
CA PRO A 312 -20.27 -11.51 5.97
C PRO A 312 -21.58 -11.30 5.23
N LEU A 313 -21.51 -10.78 4.01
CA LEU A 313 -22.61 -10.77 3.04
C LEU A 313 -22.52 -11.98 2.11
N ASN A 314 -21.30 -12.36 1.73
CA ASN A 314 -20.95 -13.56 0.97
C ASN A 314 -19.47 -13.90 1.20
N ASP A 315 -18.90 -14.78 0.37
CA ASP A 315 -17.51 -15.23 0.52
C ASP A 315 -16.47 -14.11 0.31
N THR A 316 -16.82 -13.01 -0.37
CA THR A 316 -15.88 -11.94 -0.75
C THR A 316 -16.31 -10.54 -0.31
N GLU A 317 -17.46 -10.42 0.36
CA GLU A 317 -18.04 -9.13 0.76
C GLU A 317 -18.55 -9.17 2.21
N ALA A 318 -18.45 -8.04 2.89
CA ALA A 318 -18.94 -7.88 4.27
C ALA A 318 -19.42 -6.44 4.53
N VAL A 319 -20.29 -6.32 5.53
CA VAL A 319 -20.61 -5.03 6.16
C VAL A 319 -19.79 -4.93 7.44
N VAL A 320 -19.13 -3.79 7.61
CA VAL A 320 -18.40 -3.47 8.85
C VAL A 320 -19.14 -2.36 9.57
N LYS A 321 -19.55 -2.63 10.81
CA LYS A 321 -20.20 -1.66 11.69
C LYS A 321 -19.30 -1.34 12.87
N PHE A 322 -18.84 -0.11 12.97
CA PHE A 322 -18.02 0.41 14.05
C PHE A 322 -18.87 0.70 15.30
N ASP A 323 -18.27 0.50 16.47
CA ASP A 323 -18.90 0.87 17.74
C ASP A 323 -18.96 2.41 17.89
N GLU A 324 -17.93 3.10 17.40
CA GLU A 324 -17.84 4.56 17.34
C GLU A 324 -17.70 5.03 15.88
N PRO A 325 -18.47 6.04 15.44
CA PRO A 325 -18.39 6.54 14.07
C PRO A 325 -16.97 6.93 13.66
N ARG A 326 -16.59 6.54 12.44
CA ARG A 326 -15.29 6.82 11.86
C ARG A 326 -15.40 7.97 10.89
N ARG A 327 -14.39 8.82 10.92
CA ARG A 327 -14.33 10.00 10.06
C ARG A 327 -13.73 9.67 8.70
N ALA A 328 -14.42 10.08 7.63
CA ALA A 328 -13.96 9.98 6.25
C ALA A 328 -13.58 8.55 5.84
N ILE A 329 -14.55 7.64 5.93
CA ILE A 329 -14.51 6.34 5.25
C ILE A 329 -14.48 6.63 3.74
N THR A 330 -13.52 6.07 3.01
CA THR A 330 -13.24 6.49 1.62
C THR A 330 -13.25 5.29 0.67
N PRO A 331 -14.20 5.22 -0.28
CA PRO A 331 -14.22 4.18 -1.30
C PRO A 331 -12.90 4.07 -2.08
N GLY A 332 -12.49 2.84 -2.37
CA GLY A 332 -11.23 2.49 -3.03
C GLY A 332 -10.04 2.35 -2.09
N GLN A 333 -10.11 2.91 -0.88
CA GLN A 333 -9.10 2.61 0.14
C GLN A 333 -9.25 1.16 0.56
N ALA A 334 -8.12 0.55 0.89
CA ALA A 334 -8.16 -0.74 1.54
C ALA A 334 -8.62 -0.60 3.00
N THR A 335 -9.11 -1.69 3.55
CA THR A 335 -9.40 -1.83 4.98
C THR A 335 -8.84 -3.15 5.48
N VAL A 336 -8.35 -3.17 6.71
CA VAL A 336 -7.67 -4.34 7.29
C VAL A 336 -8.21 -4.62 8.69
N PHE A 337 -8.49 -5.89 8.95
CA PHE A 337 -9.09 -6.40 10.18
C PHE A 337 -8.01 -7.07 11.03
N TYR A 338 -7.94 -6.68 12.31
CA TYR A 338 -6.93 -7.14 13.24
C TYR A 338 -7.53 -7.75 14.50
N ASP A 339 -6.91 -8.83 14.98
CA ASP A 339 -7.05 -9.35 16.34
C ASP A 339 -5.72 -9.17 17.08
N GLY A 340 -5.64 -8.11 17.88
CA GLY A 340 -4.38 -7.64 18.47
C GLY A 340 -3.32 -7.32 17.41
N ASP A 341 -2.29 -8.17 17.33
CA ASP A 341 -1.21 -8.07 16.34
C ASP A 341 -1.48 -8.86 15.06
N TYR A 342 -2.46 -9.76 15.05
CA TYR A 342 -2.73 -10.66 13.93
C TYR A 342 -3.63 -9.99 12.90
N VAL A 343 -3.26 -10.11 11.63
CA VAL A 343 -4.13 -9.73 10.51
C VAL A 343 -5.11 -10.87 10.27
N ILE A 344 -6.39 -10.62 10.54
CA ILE A 344 -7.47 -11.56 10.21
C ILE A 344 -7.64 -11.61 8.69
N GLY A 345 -7.61 -10.44 8.04
CA GLY A 345 -7.79 -10.27 6.61
C GLY A 345 -7.97 -8.79 6.26
N GLY A 346 -8.41 -8.52 5.03
CA GLY A 346 -8.72 -7.18 4.57
C GLY A 346 -9.43 -7.18 3.23
N GLY A 347 -9.82 -6.01 2.74
CA GLY A 347 -10.50 -5.82 1.47
C GLY A 347 -10.47 -4.37 1.03
N TRP A 348 -11.33 -4.01 0.08
CA TRP A 348 -11.49 -2.64 -0.42
C TRP A 348 -12.81 -2.07 0.01
N ILE A 349 -12.81 -0.82 0.43
CA ILE A 349 -14.03 -0.09 0.78
C ILE A 349 -14.79 0.22 -0.52
N SER A 350 -16.06 -0.20 -0.60
CA SER A 350 -16.93 0.06 -1.76
C SER A 350 -17.86 1.24 -1.52
N SER A 351 -18.45 1.35 -0.32
CA SER A 351 -19.29 2.50 0.08
C SER A 351 -19.27 2.77 1.57
#